data_AF-A0A1D1Z6P6-F1
#
_entry.id   AF-A0A1D1Z6P6-F1
#
_cell.length_a   1.000
_cell.length_b   1.000
_cell.length_c   1.000
_cell.angle_alpha   90.00
_cell.angle_beta   90.00
_cell.angle_gamma   90.00
#
_symmetry.space_group_name_H-M   'P 1'
#
loop_
_entity.id
_entity.type
_entity.pdbx_description
1 polymer ?
#
loop_
_entity_poly.entity_id
_entity_poly.type
_entity_poly.pdbx_seq_one_letter_code
_entity_poly.pdbx_strand_id
1 'polypeptide(L)'
;MNIEGDFRYVAPGAFDEFIYFLEYLDGHEDNWEEAFIGWISMSERWKEDRRMSQSNWGPWKLIKRQKAVLARSTLLQPGGPLACELSRHAVVLKVDDWVFCHGGLLPHHVAYGIERLNKEVSCWMKGSGENSDGPEIPFIATRGYDSVVWNRLYSREAADINYRRQQVCSIADETLKSLEAKGIVVGHTPQPNGVNSKCNNRIWCIDVGMSSGVFSSRPEVLEIIGNRARVLRSQTDLFTGLEVVEYI
;
A
#
# COMPACT_ATOMS: atom_id res chain seq x y z
N MET A 1 3.94 7.27 2.67
CA MET A 1 4.42 6.60 3.90
C MET A 1 5.93 6.37 3.87
N ASN A 2 6.46 5.34 3.20
CA ASN A 2 7.92 5.09 3.27
C ASN A 2 8.78 6.22 2.64
N ILE A 3 8.35 6.83 1.55
CA ILE A 3 9.06 7.97 0.92
C ILE A 3 9.22 9.15 1.90
N GLU A 4 8.25 9.30 2.81
CA GLU A 4 8.22 10.34 3.83
C GLU A 4 9.13 10.01 5.05
N GLY A 5 9.74 8.82 5.07
CA GLY A 5 10.50 8.32 6.22
C GLY A 5 9.64 7.66 7.31
N ASP A 6 8.34 7.44 7.08
CA ASP A 6 7.50 6.70 8.03
C ASP A 6 7.67 5.19 7.84
N PHE A 7 8.45 4.57 8.73
CA PHE A 7 8.75 3.14 8.74
C PHE A 7 8.08 2.37 9.88
N ARG A 8 7.06 2.95 10.55
CA ARG A 8 6.41 2.34 11.72
C ARG A 8 5.83 0.95 11.47
N TYR A 9 5.45 0.66 10.23
CA TYR A 9 4.76 -0.57 9.81
C TYR A 9 5.64 -1.52 8.99
N VAL A 10 6.96 -1.29 8.97
CA VAL A 10 7.91 -2.12 8.21
C VAL A 10 8.29 -3.36 9.02
N ALA A 11 8.12 -4.54 8.43
CA ALA A 11 8.53 -5.79 9.05
C ALA A 11 10.07 -5.87 9.20
N PRO A 12 10.60 -6.51 10.26
CA PRO A 12 12.05 -6.62 10.47
C PRO A 12 12.82 -7.18 9.26
N GLY A 13 12.22 -8.11 8.52
CA GLY A 13 12.85 -8.67 7.32
C GLY A 13 13.01 -7.69 6.16
N ALA A 14 12.08 -6.75 6.02
CA ALA A 14 12.14 -5.71 4.99
C ALA A 14 13.20 -4.64 5.29
N PHE A 15 13.60 -4.48 6.56
CA PHE A 15 14.75 -3.66 6.93
C PHE A 15 16.07 -4.30 6.49
N ASP A 16 16.19 -5.61 6.72
CA ASP A 16 17.38 -6.36 6.31
C ASP A 16 17.55 -6.31 4.78
N GLU A 17 16.47 -6.56 4.03
CA GLU A 17 16.46 -6.56 2.56
C GLU A 17 17.04 -5.27 1.95
N PHE A 18 16.80 -4.12 2.57
CA PHE A 18 17.32 -2.83 2.10
C PHE A 18 18.82 -2.65 2.31
N ILE A 19 19.40 -3.27 3.34
CA ILE A 19 20.86 -3.30 3.51
C ILE A 19 21.48 -4.06 2.35
N TYR A 20 20.97 -5.28 2.10
CA TYR A 20 21.51 -6.14 1.06
C TYR A 20 21.28 -5.60 -0.34
N PHE A 21 20.13 -4.96 -0.58
CA PHE A 21 19.90 -4.32 -1.87
C PHE A 21 20.87 -3.17 -2.10
N LEU A 22 21.16 -2.36 -1.07
CA LEU A 22 22.16 -1.31 -1.18
C LEU A 22 23.57 -1.87 -1.44
N GLU A 23 23.98 -2.93 -0.73
CA GLU A 23 25.26 -3.62 -0.97
C GLU A 23 25.33 -4.25 -2.37
N TYR A 24 24.20 -4.76 -2.89
CA TYR A 24 24.10 -5.30 -4.24
C TYR A 24 24.29 -4.20 -5.30
N LEU A 25 23.75 -3.00 -5.06
CA LEU A 25 23.90 -1.86 -5.96
C LEU A 25 25.35 -1.37 -6.08
N ASP A 26 26.17 -1.49 -5.03
CA ASP A 26 27.60 -1.13 -5.08
C ASP A 26 28.38 -1.92 -6.16
N GLY A 27 27.91 -3.12 -6.51
CA GLY A 27 28.52 -3.95 -7.57
C GLY A 27 28.00 -3.68 -8.99
N HIS A 28 27.03 -2.77 -9.16
CA HIS A 28 26.33 -2.53 -10.43
C HIS A 28 26.38 -1.05 -10.86
N GLU A 29 27.52 -0.40 -10.60
CA GLU A 29 27.78 1.03 -10.84
C GLU A 29 27.05 1.56 -12.10
N ASP A 30 26.11 2.49 -11.87
CA ASP A 30 25.33 3.25 -12.84
C ASP A 30 24.30 2.51 -13.72
N ASN A 31 24.09 1.20 -13.57
CA ASN A 31 23.03 0.49 -14.30
C ASN A 31 21.83 0.11 -13.42
N TRP A 32 20.99 1.10 -13.10
CA TRP A 32 19.77 0.90 -12.28
C TRP A 32 18.83 -0.17 -12.84
N GLU A 33 18.59 -0.18 -14.16
CA GLU A 33 17.60 -1.06 -14.78
C GLU A 33 18.04 -2.54 -14.68
N GLU A 34 19.31 -2.81 -15.00
CA GLU A 34 19.88 -4.15 -14.84
C GLU A 34 19.90 -4.59 -13.37
N ALA A 35 20.33 -3.70 -12.46
CA ALA A 35 20.39 -4.02 -11.04
C ALA A 35 19.00 -4.27 -10.45
N PHE A 36 18.00 -3.44 -10.78
CA PHE A 36 16.65 -3.59 -10.25
C PHE A 36 15.99 -4.90 -10.72
N ILE A 37 16.16 -5.26 -12.00
CA ILE A 37 15.66 -6.53 -12.53
C ILE A 37 16.44 -7.72 -11.96
N GLY A 38 17.78 -7.62 -11.91
CA GLY A 38 18.67 -8.65 -11.37
C GLY A 38 18.40 -8.95 -9.89
N TRP A 39 18.02 -7.92 -9.12
CA TRP A 39 17.66 -8.05 -7.71
C TRP A 39 16.50 -9.02 -7.48
N ILE A 40 15.53 -9.13 -8.40
CA ILE A 40 14.40 -10.08 -8.27
C ILE A 40 14.94 -11.49 -8.04
N SER A 41 15.90 -11.92 -8.87
CA SER A 41 16.49 -13.25 -8.76
C SER A 41 17.43 -13.38 -7.57
N MET A 42 18.16 -12.32 -7.22
CA MET A 42 19.10 -12.33 -6.08
C MET A 42 18.40 -12.33 -4.72
N SER A 43 17.29 -11.60 -4.61
CA SER A 43 16.51 -11.49 -3.38
C SER A 43 15.91 -12.84 -2.95
N GLU A 44 15.53 -13.70 -3.90
CA GLU A 44 15.03 -15.05 -3.60
C GLU A 44 16.11 -15.96 -3.02
N ARG A 45 17.30 -16.00 -3.63
CA ARG A 45 18.45 -16.75 -3.07
C ARG A 45 18.79 -16.27 -1.66
N TRP A 46 18.78 -14.96 -1.46
CA TRP A 46 19.02 -14.37 -0.15
C TRP A 46 17.96 -14.77 0.90
N LYS A 47 16.67 -14.78 0.53
CA LYS A 47 15.60 -15.22 1.43
C LYS A 47 15.77 -16.69 1.84
N GLU A 48 16.26 -17.54 0.94
CA GLU A 48 16.58 -18.95 1.23
C GLU A 48 17.74 -19.06 2.23
N ASP A 49 18.86 -18.40 1.98
CA ASP A 49 20.04 -18.41 2.87
C ASP A 49 19.71 -17.90 4.28
N ARG A 50 18.88 -16.85 4.37
CA ARG A 50 18.44 -16.28 5.65
C ARG A 50 17.56 -17.24 6.46
N ARG A 51 16.68 -18.02 5.81
CA ARG A 51 15.85 -19.02 6.51
C ARG A 51 16.73 -20.05 7.22
N MET A 52 17.93 -20.32 6.69
CA MET A 52 18.88 -21.25 7.28
C MET A 52 19.74 -20.65 8.40
N SER A 53 19.89 -19.32 8.48
CA SER A 53 20.94 -18.67 9.29
C SER A 53 20.45 -17.95 10.57
N GLN A 54 19.25 -18.22 11.08
CA GLN A 54 18.69 -17.48 12.24
C GLN A 54 19.52 -17.69 13.53
N SER A 55 20.47 -16.80 13.76
CA SER A 55 21.23 -16.68 15.01
C SER A 55 20.99 -15.31 15.63
N ASN A 56 20.83 -15.30 16.96
CA ASN A 56 20.28 -14.20 17.73
C ASN A 56 21.41 -13.34 18.31
N TRP A 57 21.81 -12.27 17.63
CA TRP A 57 22.93 -11.43 18.06
C TRP A 57 22.44 -10.17 18.78
N GLY A 58 22.94 -9.91 20.00
CA GLY A 58 22.54 -8.82 20.90
C GLY A 58 22.90 -7.40 20.41
N PRO A 59 23.90 -6.68 20.98
CA PRO A 59 24.19 -5.25 20.70
C PRO A 59 24.29 -4.86 19.21
N TRP A 60 24.71 -5.81 18.37
CA TRP A 60 24.73 -5.71 16.91
C TRP A 60 23.36 -5.40 16.28
N LYS A 61 22.25 -5.69 16.96
CA LYS A 61 20.89 -5.32 16.52
C LYS A 61 20.67 -3.82 16.41
N LEU A 62 21.25 -3.02 17.30
CA LEU A 62 21.05 -1.57 17.26
C LEU A 62 21.78 -0.95 16.06
N ILE A 63 23.06 -1.33 15.87
CA ILE A 63 23.87 -0.90 14.73
C ILE A 63 23.23 -1.37 13.42
N LYS A 64 22.81 -2.63 13.35
CA LYS A 64 22.11 -3.18 12.18
C LYS A 64 20.83 -2.43 11.87
N ARG A 65 20.02 -2.09 12.89
CA ARG A 65 18.80 -1.31 12.72
C ARG A 65 19.09 0.10 12.20
N GLN A 66 20.12 0.77 12.71
CA GLN A 66 20.54 2.09 12.20
C GLN A 66 20.96 2.00 10.74
N LYS A 67 21.80 1.01 10.37
CA LYS A 67 22.18 0.75 8.98
C LYS A 67 20.96 0.51 8.09
N ALA A 68 20.00 -0.30 8.55
CA ALA A 68 18.79 -0.58 7.79
C ALA A 68 17.91 0.66 7.57
N VAL A 69 17.74 1.51 8.60
CA VAL A 69 17.02 2.77 8.48
C VAL A 69 17.72 3.71 7.50
N LEU A 70 19.05 3.81 7.57
CA LEU A 70 19.83 4.62 6.65
C LEU A 70 19.72 4.12 5.21
N ALA A 71 19.89 2.81 4.97
CA ALA A 71 19.76 2.22 3.64
C ALA A 71 18.36 2.46 3.05
N ARG A 72 17.33 2.22 3.87
CA ARG A 72 15.93 2.49 3.48
C ARG A 72 15.66 3.94 3.17
N SER A 73 16.16 4.86 3.99
CA SER A 73 16.01 6.30 3.76
C SER A 73 16.74 6.73 2.49
N THR A 74 17.96 6.25 2.26
CA THR A 74 18.76 6.58 1.08
C THR A 74 18.05 6.19 -0.21
N LEU A 75 17.46 4.98 -0.25
CA LEU A 75 16.80 4.47 -1.44
C LEU A 75 15.40 5.07 -1.68
N LEU A 76 14.65 5.39 -0.62
CA LEU A 76 13.24 5.81 -0.70
C LEU A 76 12.98 7.29 -0.46
N GLN A 77 13.93 8.07 0.07
CA GLN A 77 13.74 9.52 0.16
C GLN A 77 13.50 10.13 -1.24
N PRO A 78 12.83 11.29 -1.36
CA PRO A 78 12.71 12.02 -2.61
C PRO A 78 14.03 12.09 -3.39
N GLY A 79 14.02 11.67 -4.66
CA GLY A 79 15.20 11.58 -5.53
C GLY A 79 16.04 10.31 -5.37
N GLY A 80 15.78 9.48 -4.35
CA GLY A 80 16.37 8.16 -4.21
C GLY A 80 15.89 7.21 -5.32
N PRO A 81 16.70 6.22 -5.72
CA PRO A 81 16.41 5.42 -6.90
C PRO A 81 15.12 4.59 -6.80
N LEU A 82 14.79 4.03 -5.61
CA LEU A 82 13.50 3.36 -5.43
C LEU A 82 12.34 4.36 -5.38
N ALA A 83 12.54 5.57 -4.87
CA ALA A 83 11.53 6.63 -4.93
C ALA A 83 11.23 7.00 -6.39
N CYS A 84 12.26 7.16 -7.21
CA CYS A 84 12.16 7.42 -8.64
C CYS A 84 11.46 6.27 -9.37
N GLU A 85 11.78 5.02 -9.07
CA GLU A 85 11.08 3.86 -9.66
C GLU A 85 9.60 3.87 -9.30
N LEU A 86 9.27 4.03 -8.01
CA LEU A 86 7.89 4.05 -7.54
C LEU A 86 7.10 5.26 -8.07
N SER A 87 7.76 6.37 -8.38
CA SER A 87 7.14 7.60 -8.89
C SER A 87 6.47 7.44 -10.27
N ARG A 88 6.75 6.32 -10.95
CA ARG A 88 6.15 5.94 -12.23
C ARG A 88 4.71 5.47 -12.08
N HIS A 89 4.29 5.15 -10.86
CA HIS A 89 2.95 4.68 -10.55
C HIS A 89 2.05 5.81 -10.03
N ALA A 90 0.77 5.73 -10.36
CA ALA A 90 -0.24 6.67 -9.91
C ALA A 90 -0.61 6.44 -8.43
N VAL A 91 -0.90 7.52 -7.69
CA VAL A 91 -1.48 7.44 -6.34
C VAL A 91 -2.98 7.16 -6.38
N VAL A 92 -3.63 7.56 -7.48
CA VAL A 92 -5.03 7.24 -7.82
C VAL A 92 -5.08 6.78 -9.27
N LEU A 93 -5.62 5.58 -9.51
CA LEU A 93 -5.76 4.99 -10.84
C LEU A 93 -7.25 4.79 -11.16
N LYS A 94 -7.68 5.24 -12.34
CA LYS A 94 -9.00 4.89 -12.90
C LYS A 94 -8.81 3.94 -14.07
N VAL A 95 -9.48 2.79 -14.05
CA VAL A 95 -9.55 1.83 -15.16
C VAL A 95 -11.02 1.55 -15.44
N ASP A 96 -11.49 1.89 -16.64
CA ASP A 96 -12.90 1.85 -17.01
C ASP A 96 -13.77 2.54 -15.94
N ASP A 97 -14.72 1.81 -15.34
CA ASP A 97 -15.63 2.31 -14.31
C ASP A 97 -15.08 2.12 -12.87
N TRP A 98 -13.81 1.76 -12.69
CA TRP A 98 -13.24 1.43 -11.37
C TRP A 98 -12.10 2.36 -10.99
N VAL A 99 -12.11 2.78 -9.71
CA VAL A 99 -11.09 3.65 -9.13
C VAL A 99 -10.31 2.88 -8.07
N PHE A 100 -8.99 3.01 -8.08
CA PHE A 100 -8.07 2.36 -7.17
C PHE A 100 -7.23 3.41 -6.44
N CYS A 101 -7.17 3.33 -5.12
CA CYS A 101 -6.31 4.18 -4.29
C CYS A 101 -5.99 3.46 -2.98
N HIS A 102 -4.94 3.90 -2.27
CA HIS A 102 -4.49 3.17 -1.08
C HIS A 102 -5.43 3.31 0.12
N GLY A 103 -5.75 4.53 0.56
CA GLY A 103 -6.59 4.78 1.74
C GLY A 103 -8.04 5.13 1.40
N GLY A 104 -8.23 6.13 0.54
CA GLY A 104 -9.54 6.51 0.04
C GLY A 104 -9.52 7.80 -0.77
N LEU A 105 -10.50 7.96 -1.67
CA LEU A 105 -10.64 9.14 -2.51
C LEU A 105 -11.93 9.89 -2.18
N LEU A 106 -11.85 11.20 -1.92
CA LEU A 106 -12.97 12.01 -1.45
C LEU A 106 -13.32 13.09 -2.47
N PRO A 107 -14.51 13.72 -2.40
CA PRO A 107 -14.94 14.69 -3.40
C PRO A 107 -13.95 15.84 -3.59
N HIS A 108 -13.33 16.34 -2.51
CA HIS A 108 -12.34 17.41 -2.59
C HIS A 108 -11.03 16.96 -3.25
N HIS A 109 -10.65 15.69 -3.16
CA HIS A 109 -9.51 15.14 -3.93
C HIS A 109 -9.81 15.14 -5.42
N VAL A 110 -11.05 14.79 -5.80
CA VAL A 110 -11.49 14.81 -7.20
C VAL A 110 -11.53 16.25 -7.72
N ALA A 111 -12.07 17.18 -6.94
CA ALA A 111 -12.10 18.61 -7.27
C ALA A 111 -10.69 19.20 -7.42
N TYR A 112 -9.70 18.70 -6.68
CA TYR A 112 -8.30 19.08 -6.83
C TYR A 112 -7.69 18.58 -8.16
N GLY A 113 -8.21 17.48 -8.71
CA GLY A 113 -7.79 16.86 -9.97
C GLY A 113 -6.86 15.67 -9.76
N ILE A 114 -7.26 14.48 -10.24
CA ILE A 114 -6.50 13.23 -10.09
C ILE A 114 -5.17 13.29 -10.82
N GLU A 115 -5.16 13.83 -12.04
CA GLU A 115 -3.99 13.97 -12.88
C GLU A 115 -2.98 14.89 -12.20
N ARG A 116 -3.47 15.95 -11.56
CA ARG A 116 -2.65 16.88 -10.76
C ARG A 116 -2.06 16.17 -9.55
N LEU A 117 -2.87 15.45 -8.76
CA LEU A 117 -2.39 14.66 -7.61
C LEU A 117 -1.27 13.69 -8.03
N ASN A 118 -1.50 12.91 -9.09
CA ASN A 118 -0.54 11.96 -9.61
C ASN A 118 0.76 12.65 -10.06
N LYS A 119 0.67 13.78 -10.76
CA LYS A 119 1.83 14.55 -11.21
C LYS A 119 2.63 15.09 -10.03
N GLU A 120 1.97 15.74 -9.06
CA GLU A 120 2.65 16.34 -7.91
C GLU A 120 3.33 15.28 -7.03
N VAL A 121 2.67 14.13 -6.80
CA VAL A 121 3.29 13.00 -6.09
C VAL A 121 4.49 12.44 -6.86
N SER A 122 4.38 12.27 -8.18
CA SER A 122 5.48 11.79 -9.01
C SER A 122 6.68 12.75 -8.97
N CYS A 123 6.45 14.06 -9.15
CA CYS A 123 7.50 15.09 -9.09
C CYS A 123 8.18 15.14 -7.72
N TRP A 124 7.39 15.09 -6.65
CA TRP A 124 7.91 15.04 -5.28
C TRP A 124 8.78 13.80 -5.05
N MET A 125 8.31 12.61 -5.43
CA MET A 125 9.08 11.36 -5.27
C MET A 125 10.39 11.37 -6.08
N LYS A 126 10.40 11.99 -7.26
CA LYS A 126 11.61 12.17 -8.08
C LYS A 126 12.60 13.19 -7.52
N GLY A 127 12.23 13.93 -6.48
CA GLY A 127 13.04 15.06 -6.00
C GLY A 127 13.10 16.24 -6.99
N SER A 128 12.24 16.24 -8.02
CA SER A 128 12.22 17.28 -9.06
C SER A 128 11.27 18.41 -8.64
N GLY A 129 11.83 19.48 -8.07
CA GLY A 129 11.11 20.73 -7.81
C GLY A 129 11.46 21.81 -8.84
N GLU A 130 10.48 22.58 -9.30
CA GLU A 130 10.72 23.76 -10.15
C GLU A 130 11.36 24.93 -9.36
N ASN A 131 11.27 24.89 -8.01
CA ASN A 131 11.76 25.92 -7.11
C ASN A 131 13.07 25.51 -6.43
N SER A 132 13.90 26.50 -6.10
CA SER A 132 15.18 26.37 -5.39
C SER A 132 15.09 25.73 -3.99
N ASP A 133 13.88 25.65 -3.42
CA ASP A 133 13.62 25.09 -2.09
C ASP A 133 13.26 23.59 -2.10
N GLY A 134 13.32 22.94 -3.28
CA GLY A 134 12.95 21.53 -3.48
C GLY A 134 11.45 21.32 -3.69
N PRO A 135 11.01 20.10 -4.07
CA PRO A 135 9.60 19.84 -4.32
C PRO A 135 8.79 19.80 -3.02
N GLU A 136 7.68 20.54 -2.99
CA GLU A 136 6.77 20.57 -1.86
C GLU A 136 6.06 19.21 -1.69
N ILE A 137 5.87 18.79 -0.44
CA ILE A 137 5.18 17.53 -0.13
C ILE A 137 3.69 17.70 -0.46
N PRO A 138 3.11 16.87 -1.34
CA PRO A 138 1.69 16.97 -1.69
C PRO A 138 0.84 16.43 -0.54
N PHE A 139 0.56 17.29 0.44
CA PHE A 139 -0.08 16.93 1.70
C PHE A 139 -1.44 16.25 1.47
N ILE A 140 -2.27 16.83 0.59
CA ILE A 140 -3.58 16.30 0.20
C ILE A 140 -3.53 14.83 -0.29
N ALA A 141 -2.42 14.40 -0.89
CA ALA A 141 -2.26 13.01 -1.33
C ALA A 141 -1.57 12.13 -0.27
N THR A 142 -0.61 12.68 0.47
CA THR A 142 0.41 11.86 1.17
C THR A 142 0.42 11.99 2.70
N ARG A 143 -0.26 13.00 3.28
CA ARG A 143 -0.20 13.30 4.72
C ARG A 143 -1.54 13.69 5.33
N GLY A 144 -1.72 13.33 6.59
CA GLY A 144 -2.92 13.66 7.35
C GLY A 144 -4.06 12.67 7.11
N TYR A 145 -4.97 12.58 8.09
CA TYR A 145 -6.04 11.58 8.12
C TYR A 145 -7.05 11.68 6.98
N ASP A 146 -7.06 12.80 6.27
CA ASP A 146 -7.97 13.03 5.14
C ASP A 146 -7.32 12.71 3.78
N SER A 147 -5.99 12.54 3.73
CA SER A 147 -5.27 12.34 2.48
C SER A 147 -5.53 11.00 1.80
N VAL A 148 -5.29 10.95 0.49
CA VAL A 148 -5.52 9.77 -0.35
C VAL A 148 -4.89 8.49 0.21
N VAL A 149 -3.66 8.56 0.74
CA VAL A 149 -2.95 7.37 1.24
C VAL A 149 -3.23 7.03 2.70
N TRP A 150 -3.77 7.95 3.51
CA TRP A 150 -3.96 7.72 4.95
C TRP A 150 -5.41 7.65 5.39
N ASN A 151 -6.34 8.13 4.57
CA ASN A 151 -7.75 8.13 4.88
C ASN A 151 -8.26 6.71 5.14
N ARG A 152 -9.16 6.58 6.11
CA ARG A 152 -9.77 5.31 6.54
C ARG A 152 -11.30 5.34 6.49
N LEU A 153 -11.89 6.40 5.93
CA LEU A 153 -13.35 6.63 5.92
C LEU A 153 -14.11 5.42 5.38
N TYR A 154 -13.65 4.87 4.25
CA TYR A 154 -14.31 3.75 3.58
C TYR A 154 -14.09 2.41 4.27
N SER A 155 -12.94 2.22 4.92
CA SER A 155 -12.52 0.92 5.44
C SER A 155 -12.81 0.71 6.93
N ARG A 156 -13.18 1.77 7.67
CA ARG A 156 -13.59 1.64 9.09
C ARG A 156 -14.95 0.98 9.24
N GLU A 157 -15.09 0.24 10.35
CA GLU A 157 -16.41 -0.17 10.85
C GLU A 157 -17.02 0.96 11.69
N ALA A 158 -18.30 1.25 11.48
CA ALA A 158 -19.00 2.30 12.23
C ALA A 158 -19.66 1.68 13.48
N ALA A 159 -19.27 2.16 14.66
CA ALA A 159 -19.89 1.78 15.94
C ALA A 159 -21.37 2.22 16.06
N ASP A 160 -21.78 3.20 15.26
CA ASP A 160 -23.18 3.60 15.08
C ASP A 160 -23.58 3.31 13.63
N ILE A 161 -24.28 2.19 13.46
CA ILE A 161 -24.26 1.34 12.26
C ILE A 161 -24.98 1.96 11.05
N ASN A 162 -25.98 2.82 11.27
CA ASN A 162 -26.88 3.25 10.19
C ASN A 162 -26.55 4.65 9.67
N TYR A 163 -26.54 5.67 10.53
CA TYR A 163 -26.33 7.06 10.09
C TYR A 163 -24.95 7.26 9.46
N ARG A 164 -23.88 6.78 10.13
CA ARG A 164 -22.52 6.89 9.58
C ARG A 164 -22.35 6.10 8.30
N ARG A 165 -22.98 4.93 8.18
CA ARG A 165 -22.93 4.13 6.94
C ARG A 165 -23.58 4.88 5.78
N GLN A 166 -24.74 5.51 6.00
CA GLN A 166 -25.40 6.32 4.97
C GLN A 166 -24.55 7.51 4.53
N GLN A 167 -23.93 8.22 5.47
CA GLN A 167 -23.00 9.33 5.15
C GLN A 167 -21.82 8.85 4.30
N VAL A 168 -21.18 7.75 4.70
CA VAL A 168 -20.05 7.18 3.94
C VAL A 168 -20.48 6.78 2.52
N CYS A 169 -21.65 6.17 2.36
CA CYS A 169 -22.19 5.83 1.04
C CYS A 169 -22.50 7.07 0.21
N SER A 170 -23.07 8.13 0.82
CA SER A 170 -23.33 9.39 0.12
C SER A 170 -22.04 10.04 -0.39
N ILE A 171 -20.98 10.05 0.43
CA ILE A 171 -19.67 10.60 0.05
C ILE A 171 -19.07 9.76 -1.08
N ALA A 172 -19.13 8.43 -1.00
CA ALA A 172 -18.65 7.56 -2.08
C ALA A 172 -19.43 7.77 -3.38
N ASP A 173 -20.75 7.94 -3.31
CA ASP A 173 -21.59 8.20 -4.47
C ASP A 173 -21.25 9.54 -5.14
N GLU A 174 -21.00 10.58 -4.35
CA GLU A 174 -20.56 11.88 -4.86
C GLU A 174 -19.18 11.79 -5.55
N THR A 175 -18.21 11.13 -4.90
CA THR A 175 -16.88 10.88 -5.48
C THR A 175 -16.99 10.12 -6.80
N LEU A 176 -17.71 8.99 -6.82
CA LEU A 176 -17.83 8.12 -7.99
C LEU A 176 -18.59 8.80 -9.13
N LYS A 177 -19.64 9.56 -8.82
CA LYS A 177 -20.39 10.35 -9.80
C LYS A 177 -19.50 11.39 -10.47
N SER A 178 -18.68 12.09 -9.70
CA SER A 178 -17.75 13.11 -10.22
C SER A 178 -16.67 12.53 -11.14
N LEU A 179 -16.39 11.23 -11.01
CA LEU A 179 -15.42 10.51 -11.81
C LEU A 179 -16.03 9.68 -12.95
N GLU A 180 -17.36 9.64 -13.05
CA GLU A 180 -18.06 8.72 -13.94
C GLU A 180 -17.57 7.26 -13.72
N ALA A 181 -17.60 6.81 -12.47
CA ALA A 181 -17.19 5.49 -12.03
C ALA A 181 -18.31 4.77 -11.28
N LYS A 182 -18.20 3.44 -11.17
CA LYS A 182 -19.17 2.55 -10.51
C LYS A 182 -18.65 1.97 -9.20
N GLY A 183 -17.34 1.86 -9.04
CA GLY A 183 -16.74 1.26 -7.85
C GLY A 183 -15.38 1.86 -7.49
N ILE A 184 -15.08 1.86 -6.19
CA ILE A 184 -13.79 2.22 -5.63
C ILE A 184 -13.21 1.07 -4.83
N VAL A 185 -11.93 0.79 -5.04
CA VAL A 185 -11.15 -0.25 -4.36
C VAL A 185 -10.10 0.43 -3.48
N VAL A 186 -10.09 0.06 -2.20
CA VAL A 186 -9.21 0.63 -1.18
C VAL A 186 -8.53 -0.44 -0.33
N GLY A 187 -7.37 -0.10 0.23
CA GLY A 187 -6.64 -0.91 1.19
C GLY A 187 -6.44 -0.17 2.51
N HIS A 188 -5.18 -0.14 2.98
CA HIS A 188 -4.64 0.63 4.12
C HIS A 188 -5.16 0.27 5.52
N THR A 189 -6.45 -0.05 5.64
CA THR A 189 -7.06 -0.51 6.89
C THR A 189 -7.34 -1.99 6.77
N PRO A 190 -6.59 -2.83 7.48
CA PRO A 190 -6.76 -4.27 7.47
C PRO A 190 -8.19 -4.68 7.82
N GLN A 191 -8.74 -5.60 7.03
CA GLN A 191 -10.05 -6.21 7.18
C GLN A 191 -9.85 -7.62 7.76
N PRO A 192 -10.06 -7.82 9.08
CA PRO A 192 -9.72 -9.09 9.74
C PRO A 192 -10.56 -10.27 9.25
N ASN A 193 -11.74 -9.99 8.66
CA ASN A 193 -12.67 -11.00 8.15
C ASN A 193 -12.56 -11.18 6.62
N GLY A 194 -11.44 -10.75 6.02
CA GLY A 194 -11.22 -10.86 4.58
C GLY A 194 -11.77 -9.68 3.76
N VAL A 195 -11.68 -9.81 2.44
CA VAL A 195 -12.17 -8.79 1.50
C VAL A 195 -13.67 -8.62 1.68
N ASN A 196 -14.13 -7.37 1.76
CA ASN A 196 -15.54 -7.06 1.89
C ASN A 196 -15.95 -5.85 1.04
N SER A 197 -17.26 -5.70 0.88
CA SER A 197 -17.87 -4.61 0.14
C SER A 197 -18.87 -3.83 0.99
N LYS A 198 -19.07 -2.56 0.65
CA LYS A 198 -20.03 -1.65 1.28
C LYS A 198 -20.80 -0.88 0.21
N CYS A 199 -21.91 -0.27 0.60
CA CYS A 199 -22.70 0.63 -0.24
C CYS A 199 -23.12 -0.02 -1.58
N ASN A 200 -23.76 -1.20 -1.50
CA ASN A 200 -24.21 -1.96 -2.67
C ASN A 200 -23.08 -2.28 -3.67
N ASN A 201 -21.95 -2.79 -3.16
CA ASN A 201 -20.76 -3.16 -3.94
C ASN A 201 -20.05 -1.99 -4.65
N ARG A 202 -20.27 -0.75 -4.21
CA ARG A 202 -19.55 0.42 -4.74
C ARG A 202 -18.21 0.65 -4.05
N ILE A 203 -18.06 0.20 -2.81
CA ILE A 203 -16.79 0.31 -2.07
C ILE A 203 -16.28 -1.09 -1.79
N TRP A 204 -15.02 -1.36 -2.11
CA TRP A 204 -14.35 -2.63 -1.84
C TRP A 204 -13.10 -2.41 -1.00
N CYS A 205 -13.04 -3.05 0.16
CA CYS A 205 -11.91 -3.01 1.08
C CYS A 205 -11.13 -4.32 0.94
N ILE A 206 -9.92 -4.26 0.36
CA ILE A 206 -9.17 -5.45 -0.06
C ILE A 206 -7.93 -5.76 0.79
N ASP A 207 -7.57 -4.89 1.72
CA ASP A 207 -6.43 -5.13 2.60
C ASP A 207 -6.81 -6.14 3.69
N VAL A 208 -6.37 -7.39 3.56
CA VAL A 208 -6.61 -8.45 4.55
C VAL A 208 -5.52 -8.53 5.63
N GLY A 209 -4.50 -7.66 5.59
CA GLY A 209 -3.39 -7.70 6.54
C GLY A 209 -2.39 -8.85 6.29
N MET A 210 -2.02 -9.10 5.04
CA MET A 210 -1.12 -10.20 4.63
C MET A 210 0.28 -10.14 5.28
N SER A 211 0.74 -8.95 5.66
CA SER A 211 2.04 -8.79 6.32
C SER A 211 2.07 -9.51 7.67
N SER A 212 3.17 -10.20 7.97
CA SER A 212 3.39 -10.86 9.26
C SER A 212 3.42 -9.90 10.44
N GLY A 213 3.65 -8.60 10.19
CA GLY A 213 3.56 -7.55 11.21
C GLY A 213 2.15 -7.02 11.46
N VAL A 214 1.13 -7.54 10.76
CA VAL A 214 -0.28 -7.12 10.87
C VAL A 214 -1.13 -8.29 11.34
N PHE A 215 -1.60 -9.15 10.43
CA PHE A 215 -2.40 -10.33 10.75
C PHE A 215 -1.78 -11.63 10.20
N SER A 216 -0.77 -11.53 9.33
CA SER A 216 -0.23 -12.68 8.60
C SER A 216 -1.31 -13.46 7.83
N SER A 217 -2.37 -12.77 7.41
CA SER A 217 -3.52 -13.38 6.74
C SER A 217 -3.15 -13.98 5.40
N ARG A 218 -3.91 -15.00 4.98
CA ARG A 218 -3.80 -15.54 3.62
C ARG A 218 -4.21 -14.48 2.59
N PRO A 219 -3.56 -14.44 1.40
CA PRO A 219 -3.98 -13.56 0.33
C PRO A 219 -5.41 -13.86 -0.14
N GLU A 220 -6.17 -12.80 -0.41
CA GLU A 220 -7.45 -12.83 -1.10
C GLU A 220 -7.37 -11.89 -2.31
N VAL A 221 -8.09 -12.20 -3.39
CA VAL A 221 -8.04 -11.44 -4.64
C VAL A 221 -9.42 -10.92 -4.99
N LEU A 222 -9.52 -9.64 -5.36
CA LEU A 222 -10.71 -9.07 -5.98
C LEU A 222 -10.59 -9.18 -7.50
N GLU A 223 -11.45 -9.99 -8.12
CA GLU A 223 -11.53 -10.11 -9.57
C GLU A 223 -12.68 -9.25 -10.11
N ILE A 224 -12.40 -8.45 -11.13
CA ILE A 224 -13.38 -7.57 -11.79
C ILE A 224 -13.49 -7.96 -13.27
N ILE A 225 -14.65 -8.47 -13.68
CA ILE A 225 -14.93 -8.84 -15.07
C ILE A 225 -16.26 -8.22 -15.49
N GLY A 226 -16.24 -7.38 -16.54
CA GLY A 226 -17.45 -6.75 -17.07
C GLY A 226 -18.25 -6.02 -16.00
N ASN A 227 -17.57 -5.22 -15.17
CA ASN A 227 -18.14 -4.49 -14.02
C ASN A 227 -18.75 -5.33 -12.90
N ARG A 228 -18.48 -6.64 -12.88
CA ARG A 228 -18.84 -7.52 -11.77
C ARG A 228 -17.61 -7.87 -10.97
N ALA A 229 -17.67 -7.61 -9.68
CA ALA A 229 -16.60 -7.90 -8.73
C ALA A 229 -16.91 -9.18 -7.94
N ARG A 230 -15.93 -10.07 -7.80
CA ARG A 230 -16.00 -11.25 -6.92
C ARG A 230 -14.69 -11.45 -6.17
N VAL A 231 -14.77 -12.06 -4.99
CA VAL A 231 -13.60 -12.40 -4.18
C VAL A 231 -13.16 -13.84 -4.48
N LEU A 232 -11.87 -14.02 -4.74
CA LEU A 232 -11.23 -15.32 -4.86
C LEU A 232 -10.43 -15.60 -3.59
N ARG A 233 -10.66 -16.77 -3.00
CA ARG A 233 -10.00 -17.25 -1.78
C ARG A 233 -9.42 -18.64 -2.01
N SER A 234 -8.46 -19.04 -1.19
CA SER A 234 -7.94 -20.41 -1.22
C SER A 234 -9.04 -21.40 -0.83
N GLN A 235 -9.17 -22.52 -1.57
CA GLN A 235 -10.23 -23.52 -1.32
C GLN A 235 -10.18 -24.16 0.07
N THR A 236 -9.07 -24.04 0.80
CA THR A 236 -8.96 -24.57 2.17
C THR A 236 -9.88 -23.86 3.18
N ASP A 237 -10.45 -22.70 2.82
CA ASP A 237 -11.28 -21.89 3.73
C ASP A 237 -12.77 -22.31 3.72
N LEU A 238 -13.19 -23.20 2.81
CA LEU A 238 -14.57 -23.71 2.76
C LEU A 238 -14.87 -24.78 3.82
N PHE A 239 -13.84 -25.44 4.36
CA PHE A 239 -14.00 -26.57 5.30
C PHE A 239 -13.92 -26.17 6.77
N THR A 240 -13.50 -24.95 7.10
CA THR A 240 -13.42 -24.46 8.49
C THR A 240 -14.70 -23.77 8.99
N GLY A 241 -15.75 -23.70 8.15
CA GLY A 241 -17.05 -23.09 8.49
C GLY A 241 -18.19 -24.09 8.77
N LEU A 242 -17.88 -25.38 8.82
CA LEU A 242 -18.84 -26.49 9.00
C LEU A 242 -18.42 -27.37 10.18
N GLU A 243 -18.18 -26.78 11.36
CA GLU A 243 -18.18 -27.54 12.61
C GLU A 243 -18.44 -26.59 13.78
N VAL A 244 -19.21 -27.07 14.76
CA VAL A 244 -19.73 -26.40 15.97
C VAL A 244 -21.09 -25.69 15.82
N VAL A 245 -22.12 -26.49 15.50
CA VAL A 245 -23.37 -26.48 16.27
C VAL A 245 -23.81 -27.93 16.46
N GLU A 246 -23.32 -28.57 17.53
CA GLU A 246 -24.05 -29.69 18.14
C GLU A 246 -24.51 -29.24 19.53
N TYR A 247 -25.83 -29.28 19.70
CA TYR A 247 -26.55 -29.07 20.94
C TYR A 247 -26.23 -30.19 21.94
N ILE A 248 -25.88 -29.82 23.17
CA ILE A 248 -26.33 -30.52 24.39
C ILE A 248 -26.84 -29.43 25.35
#